data_AF-A0A8T7CV91-F1
#
_entry.id   AF-A0A8T7CV91-F1
#
_cell.length_a   1.000
_cell.length_b   1.000
_cell.length_c   1.000
_cell.angle_alpha   90.00
_cell.angle_beta   90.00
_cell.angle_gamma   90.00
#
_symmetry.space_group_name_H-M   'P 1'
#
loop_
_entity.id
_entity.type
_entity.pdbx_description
1 polymer ?
#
loop_
_entity_poly.entity_id
_entity_poly.type
_entity_poly.pdbx_seq_one_letter_code
_entity_poly.pdbx_strand_id
1 'polypeptide(L)'
;MQKSSYFSGVQSRHNLGLTVGLLAAFVLTVICYWPSLSGPFVFDDIPNLQPMGERGGLVSADHYFEFITTPRAGPLGRPLSLASFTLNADAWPADPRPFRITNLILHLVNGLLLFVFARHVFSLCRDRRTADRLALLCVAMWLLHPLLVSTTAYIIQRMTLLCTVFSLAGLLCYMRGRSQLAADPPRGWLWIIAGMGGFGLLALLSKESGILLPLYALTLELTVYGSVTTSSRHRKLLMAMLGAPIIACIAYFVINWGSIAYGFQFRPFSLGERLMTEAVILVDYLRQIVAPELSGLGIIHDDYPVSTGLTSPVSTLLS
;
A
#
# COMPACT_ATOMS: atom_id res chain seq x y z
N MET A 1 3.20 -48.50 -7.08
CA MET A 1 4.33 -47.57 -6.82
C MET A 1 4.62 -46.59 -7.97
N GLN A 2 4.44 -46.94 -9.25
CA GLN A 2 4.77 -46.07 -10.39
C GLN A 2 3.95 -44.77 -10.52
N LYS A 3 2.64 -44.78 -10.20
CA LYS A 3 1.79 -43.57 -10.26
C LYS A 3 2.21 -42.49 -9.25
N SER A 4 2.63 -42.88 -8.04
CA SER A 4 3.01 -41.94 -6.97
C SER A 4 4.30 -41.16 -7.31
N SER A 5 5.28 -41.80 -7.95
CA SER A 5 6.51 -41.16 -8.43
C SER A 5 6.27 -40.19 -9.59
N TYR A 6 5.30 -40.48 -10.46
CA TYR A 6 4.93 -39.59 -11.56
C TYR A 6 4.27 -38.30 -11.04
N PHE A 7 3.30 -38.41 -10.12
CA PHE A 7 2.61 -37.24 -9.54
C PHE A 7 3.55 -36.34 -8.72
N SER A 8 4.51 -36.92 -8.00
CA SER A 8 5.52 -36.13 -7.28
C SER A 8 6.47 -35.39 -8.23
N GLY A 9 6.86 -36.01 -9.35
CA GLY A 9 7.68 -35.38 -10.39
C GLY A 9 6.99 -34.18 -11.07
N VAL A 10 5.69 -34.28 -11.37
CA VAL A 10 4.94 -33.18 -11.98
C VAL A 10 4.73 -32.02 -11.00
N GLN A 11 4.47 -32.30 -9.72
CA GLN A 11 4.34 -31.25 -8.69
C GLN A 11 5.66 -30.51 -8.45
N SER A 12 6.79 -31.24 -8.45
CA SER A 12 8.13 -30.67 -8.33
C SER A 12 8.45 -29.72 -9.50
N ARG A 13 8.16 -30.12 -10.74
CA ARG A 13 8.35 -29.28 -11.93
C ARG A 13 7.50 -28.01 -11.91
N HIS A 14 6.24 -28.10 -11.48
CA HIS A 14 5.37 -26.92 -11.33
C HIS A 14 5.90 -25.93 -10.30
N ASN A 15 6.32 -26.43 -9.12
CA ASN A 15 6.88 -25.58 -8.07
C ASN A 15 8.19 -24.91 -8.52
N LEU A 16 9.06 -25.64 -9.24
CA LEU A 16 10.28 -25.07 -9.80
C LEU A 16 9.97 -23.96 -10.82
N GLY A 17 9.05 -24.20 -11.75
CA GLY A 17 8.65 -23.20 -12.74
C GLY A 17 8.06 -21.93 -12.11
N LEU A 18 7.26 -22.07 -11.05
CA LEU A 18 6.71 -20.95 -10.30
C LEU A 18 7.81 -20.13 -9.61
N THR A 19 8.75 -20.80 -8.95
CA THR A 19 9.89 -20.14 -8.29
C THR A 19 10.77 -19.42 -9.31
N VAL A 20 11.10 -20.06 -10.44
CA VAL A 20 11.88 -19.44 -11.52
C VAL A 20 11.16 -18.21 -12.08
N GLY A 21 9.85 -18.32 -12.32
CA GLY A 21 9.05 -17.18 -12.80
C GLY A 21 9.04 -16.01 -11.83
N LEU A 22 8.88 -16.27 -10.53
CA LEU A 22 8.90 -15.23 -9.50
C LEU A 22 10.29 -14.57 -9.39
N LEU A 23 11.36 -15.36 -9.41
CA LEU A 23 12.73 -14.86 -9.42
C LEU A 23 13.02 -14.01 -10.66
N ALA A 24 12.56 -14.44 -11.84
CA ALA A 24 12.70 -13.68 -13.07
C ALA A 24 11.99 -12.32 -12.98
N ALA A 25 10.76 -12.28 -12.46
CA ALA A 25 10.04 -11.02 -12.23
C ALA A 25 10.81 -10.07 -11.29
N PHE A 26 11.42 -10.61 -10.23
CA PHE A 26 12.17 -9.81 -9.26
C PHE A 26 13.47 -9.27 -9.86
N VAL A 27 14.22 -10.10 -10.60
CA VAL A 27 15.43 -9.68 -11.30
C VAL A 27 15.12 -8.61 -12.35
N LEU A 28 14.08 -8.81 -13.15
CA LEU A 28 13.63 -7.81 -14.13
C LEU A 28 13.24 -6.50 -13.46
N THR A 29 12.57 -6.56 -12.30
CA THR A 29 12.24 -5.36 -11.52
C THR A 29 13.49 -4.62 -11.10
N VAL A 30 14.49 -5.32 -10.55
CA VAL A 30 15.76 -4.68 -10.17
C VAL A 30 16.44 -4.02 -11.37
N ILE A 31 16.47 -4.67 -12.54
CA ILE A 31 17.06 -4.13 -13.76
C ILE A 31 16.33 -2.85 -14.20
N CYS A 32 14.99 -2.90 -14.29
CA CYS A 32 14.19 -1.76 -14.73
C CYS A 32 14.27 -0.56 -13.78
N TYR A 33 14.38 -0.81 -12.46
CA TYR A 33 14.44 0.24 -11.45
C TYR A 33 15.87 0.68 -11.14
N TRP A 34 16.90 0.01 -11.67
CA TRP A 34 18.31 0.33 -11.41
C TRP A 34 18.68 1.80 -11.69
N PRO A 35 18.22 2.43 -12.79
CA PRO A 35 18.53 3.84 -13.05
C PRO A 35 17.98 4.79 -11.98
N SER A 36 16.88 4.42 -11.32
CA SER A 36 16.27 5.24 -10.27
C SER A 36 17.15 5.39 -9.02
N LEU A 37 18.15 4.53 -8.83
CA LEU A 37 19.06 4.58 -7.68
C LEU A 37 20.00 5.78 -7.69
N SER A 38 20.03 6.57 -8.77
CA SER A 38 20.90 7.74 -8.94
C SER A 38 20.11 9.04 -9.04
N GLY A 39 20.69 10.15 -8.56
CA GLY A 39 20.08 11.49 -8.60
C GLY A 39 19.82 12.09 -7.22
N PRO A 40 19.45 13.38 -7.15
CA PRO A 40 19.32 14.11 -5.89
C PRO A 40 18.02 13.76 -5.14
N PHE A 41 17.92 14.19 -3.88
CA PHE A 41 16.63 14.33 -3.19
C PHE A 41 15.75 15.35 -3.92
N VAL A 42 14.44 15.11 -3.95
CA VAL A 42 13.48 15.95 -4.69
C VAL A 42 12.23 16.22 -3.87
N PHE A 43 11.54 17.32 -4.15
CA PHE A 43 10.22 17.65 -3.57
C PHE A 43 10.19 17.53 -2.03
N ASP A 44 9.22 16.80 -1.48
CA ASP A 44 9.01 16.60 -0.04
C ASP A 44 10.10 15.75 0.62
N ASP A 45 11.05 15.17 -0.10
CA ASP A 45 12.23 14.54 0.51
C ASP A 45 12.96 15.56 1.40
N ILE A 46 13.17 16.77 0.87
CA ILE A 46 13.99 17.81 1.50
C ILE A 46 13.36 18.31 2.81
N PRO A 47 12.14 18.88 2.84
CA PRO A 47 11.57 19.42 4.08
C PRO A 47 11.34 18.34 5.15
N ASN A 48 11.20 17.06 4.78
CA ASN A 48 11.00 15.99 5.75
C ASN A 48 12.30 15.36 6.26
N LEU A 49 13.37 15.31 5.44
CA LEU A 49 14.62 14.63 5.81
C LEU A 49 15.77 15.58 6.18
N GLN A 50 15.78 16.81 5.67
CA GLN A 50 16.76 17.83 6.05
C GLN A 50 16.85 18.06 7.57
N PRO A 51 15.75 18.00 8.36
CA PRO A 51 15.83 18.13 9.80
C PRO A 51 16.69 17.07 10.51
N MET A 52 17.03 15.96 9.84
CA MET A 52 17.95 14.95 10.37
C MET A 52 19.36 15.51 10.63
N GLY A 53 19.77 16.55 9.88
CA GLY A 53 21.05 17.24 10.08
C GLY A 53 20.99 18.41 11.06
N GLU A 54 19.82 18.75 11.59
CA GLU A 54 19.70 19.78 12.62
C GLU A 54 20.54 19.39 13.84
N ARG A 55 21.12 20.39 14.52
CA ARG A 55 21.96 20.19 15.72
C ARG A 55 23.14 19.23 15.53
N GLY A 56 23.63 19.09 14.29
CA GLY A 56 24.79 18.25 13.97
C GLY A 56 24.47 16.78 13.75
N GLY A 57 23.19 16.40 13.64
CA GLY A 57 22.76 15.02 13.41
C GLY A 57 21.93 14.43 14.55
N LEU A 58 21.50 13.18 14.36
CA LEU A 58 20.81 12.34 15.34
C LEU A 58 21.78 11.76 16.37
N VAL A 59 22.55 12.64 17.03
CA VAL A 59 23.66 12.28 17.94
C VAL A 59 23.22 11.88 19.35
N SER A 60 21.93 12.02 19.67
CA SER A 60 21.35 11.67 20.98
C SER A 60 19.97 11.05 20.82
N ALA A 61 19.50 10.35 21.86
CA ALA A 61 18.15 9.79 21.88
C ALA A 61 17.09 10.90 21.74
N ASP A 62 17.29 12.06 22.35
CA ASP A 62 16.36 13.18 22.27
C ASP A 62 16.25 13.72 20.84
N HIS A 63 17.38 13.87 20.13
CA HIS A 63 17.37 14.29 18.73
C HIS A 63 16.65 13.28 17.84
N TYR A 64 16.88 11.98 18.08
CA TYR A 64 16.17 10.91 17.38
C TYR A 64 14.66 10.97 17.62
N PHE A 65 14.23 11.07 18.88
CA PHE A 65 12.80 11.13 19.23
C PHE A 65 12.14 12.40 18.68
N GLU A 66 12.80 13.54 18.77
CA GLU A 66 12.32 14.80 18.20
C GLU A 66 12.13 14.68 16.68
N PHE A 67 13.10 14.07 15.97
CA PHE A 67 13.02 13.86 14.53
C PHE A 67 11.81 13.01 14.13
N ILE A 68 11.55 11.89 14.81
CA ILE A 68 10.47 10.96 14.43
C ILE A 68 9.08 11.38 14.94
N THR A 69 8.99 12.17 16.01
CA THR A 69 7.69 12.51 16.63
C THR A 69 7.16 13.89 16.20
N THR A 70 8.02 14.78 15.70
CA THR A 70 7.56 16.09 15.22
C THR A 70 6.68 15.90 13.97
N PRO A 71 5.42 16.41 13.96
CA PRO A 71 4.46 16.14 12.90
C PRO A 71 4.76 16.95 11.63
N ARG A 72 5.79 16.54 10.89
CA ARG A 72 6.26 17.19 9.65
C ARG A 72 5.71 16.52 8.39
N ALA A 73 5.48 15.20 8.45
CA ALA A 73 5.10 14.38 7.32
C ALA A 73 3.59 14.10 7.22
N GLY A 74 2.74 15.08 7.52
CA GLY A 74 1.27 14.93 7.49
C GLY A 74 0.61 14.94 8.88
N PRO A 75 -0.73 14.78 8.97
CA PRO A 75 -1.49 14.98 10.20
C PRO A 75 -1.05 14.10 11.37
N LEU A 76 -0.58 12.87 11.09
CA LEU A 76 -0.10 11.94 12.12
C LEU A 76 1.43 11.91 12.24
N GLY A 77 2.15 12.75 11.51
CA GLY A 77 3.62 12.85 11.53
C GLY A 77 4.39 11.67 10.92
N ARG A 78 3.74 10.52 10.69
CA ARG A 78 4.30 9.30 10.09
C ARG A 78 5.59 8.79 10.79
N PRO A 79 5.56 8.61 12.13
CA PRO A 79 6.75 8.33 12.92
C PRO A 79 7.46 7.04 12.53
N LEU A 80 6.73 6.01 12.10
CA LEU A 80 7.34 4.74 11.71
C LEU A 80 8.15 4.87 10.41
N SER A 81 7.65 5.68 9.48
CA SER A 81 8.36 5.98 8.24
C SER A 81 9.60 6.83 8.52
N LEU A 82 9.48 7.87 9.35
CA LEU A 82 10.61 8.70 9.76
C LEU A 82 11.69 7.88 10.48
N ALA A 83 11.30 7.00 11.41
CA ALA A 83 12.21 6.06 12.06
C ALA A 83 12.95 5.18 11.06
N SER A 84 12.27 4.69 10.01
CA SER A 84 12.92 3.85 9.00
C SER A 84 14.02 4.57 8.20
N PHE A 85 13.92 5.90 8.04
CA PHE A 85 14.93 6.68 7.32
C PHE A 85 16.24 6.81 8.11
N THR A 86 16.16 6.80 9.44
CA THR A 86 17.34 6.86 10.32
C THR A 86 18.25 5.63 10.20
N LEU A 87 17.73 4.53 9.63
CA LEU A 87 18.54 3.34 9.32
C LEU A 87 19.48 3.54 8.14
N ASN A 88 19.26 4.58 7.32
CA ASN A 88 20.08 4.89 6.15
C ASN A 88 21.07 6.03 6.39
N ALA A 89 20.74 6.97 7.27
CA ALA A 89 21.61 8.06 7.66
C ALA A 89 21.23 8.55 9.06
N ASP A 90 22.21 9.14 9.74
CA ASP A 90 22.08 9.80 11.03
C ASP A 90 22.28 11.33 10.94
N ALA A 91 22.58 11.87 9.76
CA ALA A 91 22.73 13.30 9.51
C ALA A 91 22.37 13.69 8.06
N TRP A 92 22.17 14.98 7.82
CA TRP A 92 21.92 15.57 6.50
C TRP A 92 22.95 16.67 6.18
N PRO A 93 23.38 16.85 4.91
CA PRO A 93 23.00 16.11 3.70
C PRO A 93 23.58 14.69 3.69
N ALA A 94 22.75 13.73 3.27
CA ALA A 94 23.14 12.33 3.11
C ALA A 94 23.28 11.94 1.63
N ASP A 95 23.86 10.77 1.35
CA ASP A 95 23.76 10.16 0.02
C ASP A 95 22.31 9.65 -0.19
N PRO A 96 21.59 10.05 -1.26
CA PRO A 96 20.25 9.54 -1.56
C PRO A 96 20.20 8.03 -1.87
N ARG A 97 21.31 7.45 -2.34
CA ARG A 97 21.33 6.09 -2.91
C ARG A 97 20.93 4.99 -1.91
N PRO A 98 21.44 4.94 -0.66
CA PRO A 98 20.99 3.95 0.34
C PRO A 98 19.48 3.99 0.58
N PHE A 99 18.88 5.18 0.57
CA PHE A 99 17.45 5.34 0.78
C PHE A 99 16.60 4.68 -0.31
N ARG A 100 17.02 4.85 -1.57
CA ARG A 100 16.34 4.26 -2.73
C ARG A 100 16.54 2.76 -2.82
N ILE A 101 17.70 2.25 -2.41
CA ILE A 101 17.93 0.80 -2.28
C ILE A 101 16.93 0.21 -1.29
N THR A 102 16.75 0.82 -0.12
CA THR A 102 15.74 0.38 0.85
C THR A 102 14.32 0.44 0.28
N ASN A 103 13.97 1.48 -0.48
CA ASN A 103 12.66 1.56 -1.14
C ASN A 103 12.47 0.43 -2.17
N LEU A 104 13.48 0.14 -2.99
CA LEU A 104 13.42 -0.97 -3.94
C LEU A 104 13.28 -2.33 -3.23
N ILE A 105 13.98 -2.54 -2.10
CA ILE A 105 13.80 -3.74 -1.27
C ILE A 105 12.35 -3.83 -0.77
N LEU A 106 11.79 -2.74 -0.23
CA LEU A 106 10.40 -2.71 0.22
C LEU A 106 9.39 -2.96 -0.92
N HIS A 107 9.68 -2.49 -2.13
CA HIS A 107 8.88 -2.79 -3.33
C HIS A 107 8.86 -4.28 -3.65
N LEU A 108 10.02 -4.94 -3.59
CA LEU A 108 10.12 -6.39 -3.79
C LEU A 108 9.42 -7.18 -2.67
N VAL A 109 9.52 -6.72 -1.41
CA VAL A 109 8.79 -7.30 -0.28
C VAL A 109 7.27 -7.18 -0.50
N ASN A 110 6.80 -6.01 -0.94
CA ASN A 110 5.40 -5.81 -1.31
C ASN A 110 4.97 -6.77 -2.43
N GLY A 111 5.79 -6.94 -3.48
CA GLY A 111 5.53 -7.92 -4.53
C GLY A 111 5.41 -9.35 -4.01
N LEU A 112 6.27 -9.76 -3.06
CA LEU A 112 6.19 -11.08 -2.44
C LEU A 112 4.90 -11.25 -1.62
N LEU A 113 4.55 -10.26 -0.79
CA LEU A 113 3.32 -10.30 0.01
C LEU A 113 2.08 -10.30 -0.89
N LEU A 114 2.08 -9.50 -1.95
CA LEU A 114 1.03 -9.46 -2.96
C LEU A 114 0.90 -10.80 -3.67
N PHE A 115 2.01 -11.49 -3.96
CA PHE A 115 1.97 -12.83 -4.55
C PHE A 115 1.30 -13.84 -3.64
N VAL A 116 1.66 -13.85 -2.34
CA VAL A 116 1.01 -14.73 -1.36
C VAL A 116 -0.48 -14.41 -1.25
N PHE A 117 -0.83 -13.12 -1.22
CA PHE A 117 -2.20 -12.64 -1.14
C PHE A 117 -3.03 -13.07 -2.37
N ALA A 118 -2.58 -12.71 -3.57
CA ALA A 118 -3.25 -13.03 -4.83
C ALA A 118 -3.38 -14.54 -5.03
N ARG A 119 -2.33 -15.31 -4.71
CA ARG A 119 -2.35 -16.77 -4.77
C ARG A 119 -3.42 -17.37 -3.88
N HIS A 120 -3.58 -16.86 -2.66
CA HIS A 120 -4.65 -17.32 -1.76
C HIS A 120 -6.02 -16.95 -2.32
N VAL A 121 -6.25 -15.69 -2.73
CA VAL A 121 -7.53 -15.25 -3.30
C VAL A 121 -7.92 -16.10 -4.50
N PHE A 122 -7.03 -16.27 -5.49
CA PHE A 122 -7.34 -17.08 -6.67
C PHE A 122 -7.56 -18.56 -6.35
N SER A 123 -6.90 -19.11 -5.32
CA SER A 123 -7.08 -20.51 -4.91
C SER A 123 -8.46 -20.82 -4.32
N LEU A 124 -9.23 -19.80 -3.96
CA LEU A 124 -10.61 -19.97 -3.48
C LEU A 124 -11.60 -20.24 -4.63
N CYS A 125 -11.25 -19.84 -5.86
CA CYS A 125 -12.15 -19.95 -7.02
C CYS A 125 -11.56 -20.77 -8.18
N ARG A 126 -10.27 -21.10 -8.14
CA ARG A 126 -9.54 -21.78 -9.23
C ARG A 126 -8.70 -22.92 -8.67
N ASP A 127 -8.34 -23.87 -9.54
CA ASP A 127 -7.38 -24.91 -9.19
C ASP A 127 -6.00 -24.30 -8.85
N ARG A 128 -5.20 -25.06 -8.10
CA ARG A 128 -3.90 -24.59 -7.59
C ARG A 128 -2.96 -24.10 -8.70
N ARG A 129 -2.91 -24.75 -9.86
CA ARG A 129 -1.98 -24.36 -10.92
C ARG A 129 -2.42 -23.07 -11.58
N THR A 130 -3.72 -22.93 -11.85
CA THR A 130 -4.28 -21.70 -12.41
C THR A 130 -4.12 -20.54 -11.43
N ALA A 131 -4.39 -20.75 -10.14
CA ALA A 131 -4.19 -19.72 -9.12
C ALA A 131 -2.74 -19.24 -9.02
N ASP A 132 -1.77 -20.18 -9.07
CA ASP A 132 -0.35 -19.86 -9.05
C ASP A 132 0.08 -19.02 -10.26
N ARG A 133 -0.41 -19.36 -11.47
CA ARG A 133 -0.12 -18.63 -12.71
C ARG A 133 -0.73 -17.22 -12.70
N LEU A 134 -1.99 -17.09 -12.27
CA LEU A 134 -2.66 -15.79 -12.17
C LEU A 134 -2.02 -14.90 -11.12
N ALA A 135 -1.60 -15.45 -9.98
CA ALA A 135 -0.86 -14.71 -8.96
C ALA A 135 0.50 -14.23 -9.47
N LEU A 136 1.24 -15.09 -10.20
CA LEU A 136 2.51 -14.72 -10.81
C LEU A 136 2.32 -13.59 -11.83
N LEU A 137 1.32 -13.71 -12.72
CA LEU A 137 1.01 -12.67 -13.71
C LEU A 137 0.64 -11.35 -13.03
N CYS A 138 -0.26 -11.39 -12.05
CA CYS A 138 -0.69 -10.21 -11.28
C CYS A 138 0.49 -9.48 -10.64
N VAL A 139 1.41 -10.22 -10.00
CA VAL A 139 2.56 -9.62 -9.31
C VAL A 139 3.63 -9.17 -10.28
N ALA A 140 3.86 -9.89 -11.37
CA ALA A 140 4.79 -9.44 -12.41
C ALA A 140 4.31 -8.12 -13.04
N MET A 141 3.01 -8.02 -13.35
CA MET A 141 2.40 -6.79 -13.84
C MET A 141 2.53 -5.65 -12.82
N TRP A 142 2.25 -5.92 -11.53
CA TRP A 142 2.38 -4.92 -10.48
C TRP A 142 3.82 -4.45 -10.30
N LEU A 143 4.77 -5.37 -10.12
CA LEU A 143 6.18 -5.05 -9.86
C LEU A 143 6.83 -4.23 -10.97
N LEU A 144 6.47 -4.51 -12.22
CA LEU A 144 7.04 -3.87 -13.40
C LEU A 144 6.21 -2.65 -13.87
N HIS A 145 5.14 -2.31 -13.16
CA HIS A 145 4.24 -1.25 -13.60
C HIS A 145 4.90 0.14 -13.52
N PRO A 146 4.94 0.94 -14.60
CA PRO A 146 5.57 2.26 -14.60
C PRO A 146 5.03 3.23 -13.55
N LEU A 147 3.73 3.19 -13.24
CA LEU A 147 3.11 3.99 -12.17
C LEU A 147 3.79 3.86 -10.81
N LEU A 148 4.44 2.73 -10.52
CA LEU A 148 5.08 2.48 -9.23
C LEU A 148 6.52 3.02 -9.17
N VAL A 149 7.06 3.54 -10.28
CA VAL A 149 8.38 4.20 -10.29
C VAL A 149 8.36 5.42 -9.38
N SER A 150 7.33 6.26 -9.44
CA SER A 150 7.19 7.43 -8.56
C SER A 150 7.10 7.05 -7.08
N THR A 151 6.55 5.88 -6.75
CA THR A 151 6.44 5.40 -5.35
C THR A 151 7.77 4.83 -4.82
N THR A 152 8.67 4.41 -5.70
CA THR A 152 9.93 3.75 -5.32
C THR A 152 11.13 4.67 -5.42
N ALA A 153 11.20 5.47 -6.49
CA ALA A 153 12.30 6.41 -6.76
C ALA A 153 12.24 7.66 -5.88
N TYR A 154 11.03 8.15 -5.57
CA TYR A 154 10.82 9.28 -4.68
C TYR A 154 10.99 8.79 -3.23
N ILE A 155 12.01 9.29 -2.53
CA ILE A 155 12.49 8.65 -1.30
C ILE A 155 11.44 8.68 -0.21
N ILE A 156 10.77 9.82 -0.02
CA ILE A 156 9.76 10.02 1.02
C ILE A 156 8.56 9.09 0.84
N GLN A 157 8.30 8.60 -0.38
CA GLN A 157 7.24 7.63 -0.66
C GLN A 157 7.51 6.23 -0.09
N ARG A 158 8.64 6.02 0.60
CA ARG A 158 8.80 4.92 1.56
C ARG A 158 7.61 4.79 2.50
N MET A 159 7.00 5.91 2.88
CA MET A 159 5.76 5.95 3.67
C MET A 159 4.66 5.09 3.05
N THR A 160 4.48 5.20 1.74
CA THR A 160 3.51 4.41 0.97
C THR A 160 3.91 2.94 0.89
N LEU A 161 5.20 2.65 0.68
CA LEU A 161 5.72 1.29 0.61
C LEU A 161 5.55 0.53 1.93
N LEU A 162 5.91 1.14 3.06
CA LEU A 162 5.73 0.57 4.40
C LEU A 162 4.23 0.40 4.74
N CYS A 163 3.42 1.41 4.43
CA CYS A 163 1.97 1.30 4.59
C CYS A 163 1.41 0.10 3.81
N THR A 164 1.92 -0.16 2.60
CA THR A 164 1.51 -1.31 1.78
C THR A 164 2.00 -2.62 2.38
N VAL A 165 3.24 -2.69 2.89
CA VAL A 165 3.78 -3.90 3.55
C VAL A 165 2.87 -4.31 4.70
N PHE A 166 2.58 -3.36 5.60
CA PHE A 166 1.77 -3.62 6.78
C PHE A 166 0.29 -3.86 6.41
N SER A 167 -0.25 -3.18 5.41
CA SER A 167 -1.62 -3.45 4.94
C SER A 167 -1.76 -4.87 4.37
N LEU A 168 -0.82 -5.31 3.51
CA LEU A 168 -0.82 -6.66 2.96
C LEU A 168 -0.61 -7.71 4.05
N ALA A 169 0.32 -7.49 4.99
CA ALA A 169 0.50 -8.37 6.14
C ALA A 169 -0.79 -8.48 6.99
N GLY A 170 -1.46 -7.35 7.22
CA GLY A 170 -2.74 -7.30 7.92
C GLY A 170 -3.83 -8.10 7.21
N LEU A 171 -3.95 -7.97 5.89
CA LEU A 171 -4.89 -8.75 5.08
C LEU A 171 -4.57 -10.25 5.07
N LEU A 172 -3.29 -10.62 5.00
CA LEU A 172 -2.86 -12.02 5.08
C LEU A 172 -3.20 -12.63 6.43
N CYS A 173 -2.95 -11.90 7.53
CA CYS A 173 -3.38 -12.30 8.87
C CYS A 173 -4.91 -12.42 8.97
N TYR A 174 -5.65 -11.47 8.39
CA TYR A 174 -7.11 -11.55 8.32
C TYR A 174 -7.59 -12.82 7.61
N MET A 175 -7.08 -13.10 6.41
CA MET A 175 -7.43 -14.30 5.63
C MET A 175 -7.07 -15.59 6.36
N ARG A 176 -5.91 -15.61 7.03
CA ARG A 176 -5.46 -16.72 7.85
C ARG A 176 -6.36 -16.95 9.06
N GLY A 177 -6.76 -15.88 9.74
CA GLY A 177 -7.68 -15.96 10.86
C GLY A 177 -9.08 -16.38 10.43
N ARG A 178 -9.59 -15.84 9.32
CA ARG A 178 -10.87 -16.24 8.72
C ARG A 178 -10.91 -17.72 8.36
N SER A 179 -9.82 -18.30 7.85
CA SER A 179 -9.73 -19.73 7.55
C SER A 179 -9.78 -20.63 8.80
N GLN A 180 -9.35 -20.12 9.95
CA GLN A 180 -9.31 -20.88 11.21
C GLN A 180 -10.55 -20.66 12.06
N LEU A 181 -11.33 -19.60 11.80
CA LEU A 181 -12.42 -19.15 12.66
C LEU A 181 -13.51 -20.21 12.89
N ALA A 182 -13.71 -21.13 11.95
CA ALA A 182 -14.68 -22.22 12.09
C ALA A 182 -14.15 -23.41 12.92
N ALA A 183 -12.85 -23.72 12.84
CA ALA A 183 -12.24 -24.88 13.48
C ALA A 183 -11.64 -24.55 14.85
N ASP A 184 -11.06 -23.36 15.00
CA ASP A 184 -10.40 -22.87 16.21
C ASP A 184 -10.64 -21.35 16.33
N PRO A 185 -11.81 -20.94 16.87
CA PRO A 185 -12.17 -19.52 16.96
C PRO A 185 -11.16 -18.67 17.73
N PRO A 186 -10.60 -19.08 18.90
CA PRO A 186 -9.60 -18.30 19.61
C PRO A 186 -8.37 -17.98 18.73
N ARG A 187 -7.83 -18.99 18.03
CA ARG A 187 -6.69 -18.77 17.13
C ARG A 187 -7.08 -17.96 15.90
N GLY A 188 -8.29 -18.16 15.37
CA GLY A 188 -8.84 -17.36 14.29
C GLY A 188 -8.89 -15.86 14.65
N TRP A 189 -9.42 -15.54 15.83
CA TRP A 189 -9.49 -14.17 16.33
C TRP A 189 -8.12 -13.58 16.64
N LEU A 190 -7.17 -14.36 17.18
CA LEU A 190 -5.80 -13.90 17.41
C LEU A 190 -5.17 -13.34 16.12
N TRP A 191 -5.27 -14.09 15.01
CA TRP A 191 -4.78 -13.64 13.71
C TRP A 191 -5.50 -12.39 13.20
N ILE A 192 -6.82 -12.32 13.37
CA ILE A 192 -7.63 -11.18 12.92
C ILE A 192 -7.26 -9.91 13.70
N ILE A 193 -7.09 -10.01 15.02
CA ILE A 193 -6.72 -8.89 15.90
C ILE A 193 -5.28 -8.46 15.61
N ALA A 194 -4.35 -9.40 15.46
CA ALA A 194 -2.97 -9.08 15.06
C ALA A 194 -2.93 -8.38 13.69
N GLY A 195 -3.77 -8.82 12.74
CA GLY A 195 -3.89 -8.23 11.41
C GLY A 195 -4.48 -6.83 11.41
N MET A 196 -5.70 -6.68 11.93
CA MET A 196 -6.44 -5.42 11.86
C MET A 196 -5.97 -4.39 12.89
N GLY A 197 -5.58 -4.84 14.08
CA GLY A 197 -5.07 -3.97 15.14
C GLY A 197 -3.57 -3.72 15.00
N GLY A 198 -2.77 -4.79 15.08
CA GLY A 198 -1.31 -4.69 15.08
C GLY A 198 -0.75 -4.12 13.78
N PHE A 199 -0.97 -4.82 12.66
CA PHE A 199 -0.50 -4.33 11.36
C PHE A 199 -1.27 -3.10 10.86
N GLY A 200 -2.55 -2.94 11.23
CA GLY A 200 -3.30 -1.71 10.94
C GLY A 200 -2.68 -0.48 11.60
N LEU A 201 -2.24 -0.59 12.85
CA LEU A 201 -1.53 0.50 13.53
C LEU A 201 -0.19 0.80 12.85
N LEU A 202 0.60 -0.22 12.51
CA LEU A 202 1.87 -0.02 11.81
C LEU A 202 1.68 0.62 10.42
N ALA A 203 0.62 0.23 9.69
CA ALA A 203 0.27 0.87 8.43
C ALA A 203 -0.08 2.34 8.63
N LEU A 204 -0.92 2.65 9.62
CA LEU A 204 -1.35 4.02 9.94
C LEU A 204 -0.18 4.92 10.37
N LEU A 205 0.74 4.39 11.19
CA LEU A 205 1.96 5.11 11.61
C LEU A 205 2.98 5.27 10.47
N SER A 206 2.85 4.50 9.39
CA SER A 206 3.65 4.67 8.18
C SER A 206 3.06 5.74 7.26
N LYS A 207 1.73 5.70 7.06
CA LYS A 207 0.97 6.66 6.25
C LYS A 207 -0.51 6.61 6.63
N GLU A 208 -1.19 7.74 6.56
CA GLU A 208 -2.60 7.87 6.93
C GLU A 208 -3.53 6.94 6.14
N SER A 209 -3.16 6.58 4.90
CA SER A 209 -3.88 5.61 4.06
C SER A 209 -4.00 4.22 4.69
N GLY A 210 -3.20 3.88 5.71
CA GLY A 210 -3.33 2.65 6.47
C GLY A 210 -4.70 2.49 7.16
N ILE A 211 -5.42 3.60 7.37
CA ILE A 211 -6.79 3.59 7.90
C ILE A 211 -7.78 2.82 7.01
N LEU A 212 -7.44 2.58 5.73
CA LEU A 212 -8.27 1.84 4.78
C LEU A 212 -8.19 0.32 4.95
N LEU A 213 -7.29 -0.21 5.80
CA LEU A 213 -7.14 -1.65 5.99
C LEU A 213 -8.46 -2.37 6.38
N PRO A 214 -9.29 -1.86 7.32
CA PRO A 214 -10.58 -2.47 7.62
C PRO A 214 -11.55 -2.47 6.43
N LEU A 215 -11.50 -1.44 5.58
CA LEU A 215 -12.30 -1.38 4.35
C LEU A 215 -11.86 -2.43 3.33
N TYR A 216 -10.55 -2.65 3.17
CA TYR A 216 -10.03 -3.72 2.32
C TYR A 216 -10.42 -5.11 2.83
N ALA A 217 -10.32 -5.34 4.14
CA ALA A 217 -10.76 -6.59 4.76
C ALA A 217 -12.29 -6.77 4.65
N LEU A 218 -13.08 -5.70 4.79
CA LEU A 218 -14.53 -5.73 4.58
C LEU A 218 -14.88 -6.07 3.14
N THR A 219 -14.13 -5.53 2.18
CA THR A 219 -14.31 -5.85 0.76
C THR A 219 -14.08 -7.34 0.51
N LEU A 220 -13.00 -7.92 1.04
CA LEU A 220 -12.76 -9.37 0.99
C LEU A 220 -13.89 -10.16 1.66
N GLU A 221 -14.37 -9.67 2.80
CA GLU A 221 -15.43 -10.31 3.57
C GLU A 221 -16.77 -10.36 2.83
N LEU A 222 -17.08 -9.31 2.06
CA LEU A 222 -18.32 -9.21 1.27
C LEU A 222 -18.23 -9.93 -0.07
N THR A 223 -17.04 -9.97 -0.68
CA THR A 223 -16.84 -10.54 -2.02
C THR A 223 -16.32 -11.98 -1.97
N VAL A 224 -15.10 -12.16 -1.45
CA VAL A 224 -14.36 -13.43 -1.48
C VAL A 224 -14.88 -14.41 -0.43
N TYR A 225 -15.17 -13.94 0.78
CA TYR A 225 -15.68 -14.77 1.88
C TYR A 225 -17.20 -14.74 2.04
N GLY A 226 -17.92 -14.06 1.15
CA GLY A 226 -19.38 -13.89 1.24
C GLY A 226 -20.14 -15.21 1.24
N SER A 227 -19.64 -16.22 0.52
CA SER A 227 -20.21 -17.57 0.45
C SER A 227 -19.61 -18.57 1.44
N VAL A 228 -18.55 -18.18 2.17
CA VAL A 228 -17.87 -19.08 3.11
C VAL A 228 -18.66 -19.13 4.41
N THR A 229 -19.10 -20.33 4.78
CA THR A 229 -19.93 -20.54 5.97
C THR A 229 -19.18 -20.13 7.24
N THR A 230 -19.86 -19.39 8.11
CA THR A 230 -19.35 -18.97 9.41
C THR A 230 -20.51 -18.83 10.39
N SER A 231 -20.24 -18.94 11.69
CA SER A 231 -21.26 -18.72 12.71
C SER A 231 -21.84 -17.30 12.61
N SER A 232 -23.16 -17.18 12.76
CA SER A 232 -23.86 -15.89 12.70
C SER A 232 -23.31 -14.88 13.72
N ARG A 233 -22.89 -15.36 14.90
CA ARG A 233 -22.23 -14.54 15.92
C ARG A 233 -20.90 -13.97 15.41
N HIS A 234 -20.06 -14.80 14.82
CA HIS A 234 -18.75 -14.37 14.32
C HIS A 234 -18.88 -13.45 13.11
N ARG A 235 -19.82 -13.72 12.19
CA ARG A 235 -20.15 -12.80 11.09
C ARG A 235 -20.48 -11.41 11.59
N LYS A 236 -21.39 -11.29 12.58
CA LYS A 236 -21.77 -10.01 13.18
C LYS A 236 -20.59 -9.29 13.83
N LEU A 237 -19.75 -10.00 14.58
CA LEU A 237 -18.56 -9.44 15.21
C LEU A 237 -17.54 -8.93 14.17
N LEU A 238 -17.31 -9.68 13.08
CA LEU A 238 -16.43 -9.26 12.00
C LEU A 238 -16.97 -8.00 11.31
N MET A 239 -18.25 -7.98 10.97
CA MET A 239 -18.89 -6.80 10.35
C MET A 239 -18.81 -5.58 11.27
N ALA A 240 -19.01 -5.75 12.57
CA ALA A 240 -18.87 -4.67 13.54
C ALA A 240 -17.41 -4.18 13.65
N MET A 241 -16.45 -5.10 13.79
CA MET A 241 -15.02 -4.76 13.92
C MET A 241 -14.47 -4.06 12.68
N LEU A 242 -14.92 -4.47 11.48
CA LEU A 242 -14.47 -3.87 10.22
C LEU A 242 -15.25 -2.60 9.86
N GLY A 243 -16.55 -2.55 10.16
CA GLY A 243 -17.43 -1.45 9.83
C GLY A 243 -17.33 -0.26 10.79
N ALA A 244 -17.14 -0.50 12.09
CA ALA A 244 -17.10 0.58 13.09
C ALA A 244 -15.98 1.61 12.83
N PRO A 245 -14.73 1.23 12.50
CA PRO A 245 -13.69 2.20 12.15
C PRO A 245 -14.03 3.02 10.91
N ILE A 246 -14.70 2.42 9.92
CA ILE A 246 -15.11 3.10 8.68
C ILE A 246 -16.19 4.14 9.00
N ILE A 247 -17.21 3.75 9.78
CA ILE A 247 -18.29 4.64 10.22
C ILE A 247 -17.72 5.78 11.06
N ALA A 248 -16.80 5.50 11.98
CA ALA A 248 -16.13 6.52 12.79
C ALA A 248 -15.33 7.51 11.93
N CYS A 249 -14.63 7.01 10.91
CA CYS A 249 -13.89 7.84 9.97
C CYS A 249 -14.82 8.76 9.15
N ILE A 250 -15.93 8.21 8.62
CA ILE A 250 -16.95 9.00 7.91
C ILE A 250 -17.55 10.05 8.85
N ALA A 251 -17.93 9.66 10.07
CA ALA A 251 -18.48 10.59 11.06
C ALA A 251 -17.49 11.71 11.40
N TYR A 252 -16.21 11.39 11.56
CA TYR A 252 -15.17 12.39 11.77
C TYR A 252 -15.11 13.42 10.63
N PHE A 253 -15.11 12.97 9.36
CA PHE A 253 -15.10 13.86 8.20
C PHE A 253 -16.36 14.72 8.11
N VAL A 254 -17.54 14.16 8.41
CA VAL A 254 -18.80 14.90 8.40
C VAL A 254 -18.82 15.97 9.50
N ILE A 255 -18.43 15.61 10.73
CA ILE A 255 -18.42 16.53 11.87
C ILE A 255 -17.40 17.66 11.66
N ASN A 256 -16.24 17.35 11.09
CA ASN A 256 -15.15 18.31 10.91
C ASN A 256 -15.13 18.98 9.53
N TRP A 257 -16.17 18.79 8.71
CA TRP A 257 -16.20 19.26 7.32
C TRP A 257 -15.84 20.73 7.17
N GLY A 258 -16.42 21.61 8.00
CA GLY A 258 -16.14 23.04 7.96
C GLY A 258 -14.68 23.40 8.24
N SER A 259 -14.05 22.74 9.23
CA SER A 259 -12.63 22.94 9.56
C SER A 259 -11.72 22.45 8.43
N ILE A 260 -12.03 21.28 7.86
CA ILE A 260 -11.28 20.71 6.74
C ILE A 260 -11.41 21.61 5.52
N ALA A 261 -12.62 22.06 5.18
CA ALA A 261 -12.88 22.98 4.07
C ALA A 261 -12.17 24.33 4.26
N TYR A 262 -12.13 24.86 5.49
CA TYR A 262 -11.39 26.08 5.81
C TYR A 262 -9.89 25.95 5.55
N GLY A 263 -9.31 24.74 5.69
CA GLY A 263 -7.93 24.46 5.29
C GLY A 263 -7.62 24.69 3.80
N PHE A 264 -8.64 24.75 2.94
CA PHE A 264 -8.50 25.03 1.51
C PHE A 264 -8.61 26.52 1.16
N GLN A 265 -8.85 27.42 2.13
CA GLN A 265 -9.05 28.85 1.84
C GLN A 265 -7.85 29.54 1.16
N PHE A 266 -6.64 29.01 1.35
CA PHE A 266 -5.40 29.53 0.73
C PHE A 266 -5.00 28.76 -0.52
N ARG A 267 -5.85 27.84 -0.99
CA ARG A 267 -5.65 27.08 -2.22
C ARG A 267 -6.42 27.75 -3.36
N PRO A 268 -6.00 27.58 -4.63
CA PRO A 268 -6.72 28.11 -5.78
C PRO A 268 -8.02 27.34 -6.08
N PHE A 269 -8.37 26.35 -5.25
CA PHE A 269 -9.56 25.52 -5.37
C PHE A 269 -10.11 25.19 -3.97
N SER A 270 -11.41 25.01 -3.90
CA SER A 270 -12.15 24.53 -2.73
C SER A 270 -12.02 23.02 -2.52
N LEU A 271 -12.43 22.55 -1.34
CA LEU A 271 -12.51 21.11 -1.05
C LEU A 271 -13.44 20.38 -2.04
N GLY A 272 -14.57 20.98 -2.42
CA GLY A 272 -15.52 20.38 -3.37
C GLY A 272 -14.92 20.23 -4.76
N GLU A 273 -14.25 21.27 -5.26
CA GLU A 273 -13.56 21.24 -6.55
C GLU A 273 -12.44 20.21 -6.56
N ARG A 274 -11.70 20.10 -5.45
CA ARG A 274 -10.70 19.04 -5.29
C ARG A 274 -11.31 17.65 -5.40
N LEU A 275 -12.40 17.36 -4.67
CA LEU A 275 -13.03 16.04 -4.68
C LEU A 275 -13.57 15.66 -6.07
N MET A 276 -14.14 16.61 -6.80
CA MET A 276 -14.59 16.39 -8.18
C MET A 276 -13.41 16.15 -9.13
N THR A 277 -12.34 16.93 -9.00
CA THR A 277 -11.14 16.78 -9.83
C THR A 277 -10.44 15.44 -9.56
N GLU A 278 -10.38 15.01 -8.29
CA GLU A 278 -9.81 13.71 -7.90
C GLU A 278 -10.55 12.54 -8.54
N ALA A 279 -11.88 12.61 -8.75
CA ALA A 279 -12.63 11.58 -9.47
C ALA A 279 -12.17 11.43 -10.93
N VAL A 280 -11.94 12.55 -11.62
CA VAL A 280 -11.38 12.57 -12.98
C VAL A 280 -9.99 11.95 -13.01
N ILE A 281 -9.12 12.35 -12.08
CA ILE A 281 -7.75 11.82 -11.96
C ILE A 281 -7.76 10.31 -11.68
N LEU A 282 -8.70 9.82 -10.86
CA LEU A 282 -8.83 8.39 -10.57
C LEU A 282 -9.17 7.59 -11.83
N VAL A 283 -10.08 8.09 -12.68
CA VAL A 283 -10.41 7.43 -13.96
C VAL A 283 -9.21 7.44 -14.90
N ASP A 284 -8.43 8.52 -14.93
CA ASP A 284 -7.19 8.54 -15.70
C ASP A 284 -6.17 7.50 -15.18
N TYR A 285 -6.00 7.38 -13.86
CA TYR A 285 -5.13 6.36 -13.28
C TYR A 285 -5.59 4.94 -13.59
N LEU A 286 -6.91 4.68 -13.62
CA LEU A 286 -7.45 3.39 -14.06
C LEU A 286 -7.12 3.10 -15.52
N ARG A 287 -7.16 4.11 -16.40
CA ARG A 287 -6.70 3.98 -17.79
C ARG A 287 -5.20 3.69 -17.85
N GLN A 288 -4.39 4.41 -17.08
CA GLN A 288 -2.93 4.24 -17.07
C GLN A 288 -2.48 2.87 -16.53
N ILE A 289 -3.29 2.21 -15.67
CA ILE A 289 -3.05 0.82 -15.23
C ILE A 289 -3.15 -0.17 -16.41
N VAL A 290 -4.00 0.10 -17.40
CA VAL A 290 -4.22 -0.78 -18.56
C VAL A 290 -3.31 -0.38 -19.73
N ALA A 291 -3.17 0.91 -19.99
CA ALA A 291 -2.42 1.49 -21.09
C ALA A 291 -1.58 2.69 -20.59
N PRO A 292 -0.36 2.44 -20.07
CA PRO A 292 0.48 3.50 -19.52
C PRO A 292 0.97 4.47 -20.61
N GLU A 293 0.73 5.77 -20.41
CA GLU A 293 1.14 6.83 -21.33
C GLU A 293 2.37 7.57 -20.79
N LEU A 294 3.45 7.66 -21.57
CA LEU A 294 4.71 8.27 -21.13
C LEU A 294 4.58 9.75 -20.72
N SER A 295 3.63 10.49 -21.32
CA SER A 295 3.36 11.89 -21.00
C SER A 295 2.60 12.10 -19.68
N GLY A 296 1.88 11.08 -19.19
CA GLY A 296 1.03 11.16 -17.99
C GLY A 296 1.65 10.53 -16.73
N LEU A 297 2.88 10.00 -16.81
CA LEU A 297 3.57 9.30 -15.73
C LEU A 297 4.59 10.17 -14.97
N GLY A 298 4.65 11.47 -15.28
CA GLY A 298 5.47 12.44 -14.56
C GLY A 298 5.05 12.58 -13.10
N ILE A 299 5.91 13.16 -12.25
CA ILE A 299 5.57 13.45 -10.84
C ILE A 299 4.75 14.74 -10.71
N ILE A 300 4.82 15.60 -11.73
CA ILE A 300 4.13 16.90 -11.78
C ILE A 300 2.83 16.72 -12.58
N HIS A 301 1.72 17.09 -11.96
CA HIS A 301 0.36 16.97 -12.50
C HIS A 301 -0.40 18.31 -12.41
N ASP A 302 0.33 19.42 -12.55
CA ASP A 302 -0.23 20.77 -12.44
C ASP A 302 -1.06 21.17 -13.69
N ASP A 303 -1.15 20.29 -14.68
CA ASP A 303 -1.84 20.46 -15.95
C ASP A 303 -3.31 20.01 -15.91
N TYR A 304 -3.76 19.36 -14.83
CA TYR A 304 -5.15 18.96 -14.70
C TYR A 304 -6.08 20.17 -14.55
N PRO A 305 -7.10 20.30 -15.42
CA PRO A 305 -8.11 21.34 -15.26
C PRO A 305 -8.92 21.07 -13.99
N VAL A 306 -9.03 22.10 -13.13
CA VAL A 306 -9.85 22.03 -11.91
C VAL A 306 -11.32 21.90 -12.30
N SER A 307 -11.98 20.88 -11.74
CA SER A 307 -13.43 20.70 -11.86
C SER A 307 -14.16 21.73 -11.00
N THR A 308 -14.71 22.76 -11.64
CA THR A 308 -15.51 23.82 -11.00
C THR A 308 -17.00 23.48 -10.92
N GLY A 309 -17.44 22.44 -11.63
CA GLY A 309 -18.79 21.89 -11.55
C GLY A 309 -18.91 20.52 -12.22
N LEU A 310 -20.08 19.89 -12.07
CA LEU A 310 -20.33 18.52 -12.54
C LEU A 310 -20.18 18.31 -14.05
N THR A 311 -20.23 19.39 -14.84
CA THR A 311 -20.09 19.35 -16.30
C THR A 311 -18.92 20.20 -16.80
N SER A 312 -18.14 20.79 -15.88
CA SER A 312 -17.06 21.73 -16.21
C SER A 312 -15.79 21.35 -15.45
N PRO A 313 -14.77 20.80 -16.14
CA PRO A 313 -14.76 20.39 -17.55
C PRO A 313 -15.71 19.20 -17.83
N VAL A 314 -15.99 18.92 -19.11
CA VAL A 314 -16.87 17.79 -19.51
C VAL A 314 -16.36 16.45 -18.98
N SER A 315 -15.05 16.31 -18.77
CA SER A 315 -14.46 15.13 -18.15
C SER A 315 -14.99 14.85 -16.74
N THR A 316 -15.44 15.86 -15.98
CA THR A 316 -16.10 15.67 -14.67
C THR A 316 -17.41 14.89 -14.77
N LEU A 317 -18.13 15.01 -15.88
CA LEU A 317 -19.37 14.26 -16.10
C LEU A 317 -19.08 12.80 -16.49
N LEU A 318 -17.93 12.56 -17.11
CA LEU A 318 -17.53 11.27 -17.65
C LEU A 318 -16.71 10.42 -16.67
N SER A 319 -16.32 11.00 -15.52
CA SER A 319 -15.58 10.34 -14.45
C SER A 319 -16.51 9.68 -13.44
#